data_AF-A0A838RR87-F1
#
_entry.id   AF-A0A838RR87-F1
#
_cell.length_a   1.000
_cell.length_b   1.000
_cell.length_c   1.000
_cell.angle_alpha   90.00
_cell.angle_beta   90.00
_cell.angle_gamma   90.00
#
_symmetry.space_group_name_H-M   'P 1'
#
loop_
_entity.id
_entity.type
_entity.pdbx_description
1 polymer ?
#
loop_
_entity_poly.entity_id
_entity_poly.type
_entity_poly.pdbx_seq_one_letter_code
_entity_poly.pdbx_strand_id
1 'polypeptide(L)'
;LILSHAIDTRDAKDLADLDPIIDSYKKIIDSALKIPVPRPLASLHLNFINGFSSGMYADIQMKKVFDDAAVSLLALRQYNEASLAIVTAHRGIQNYYAEQSIVFTAGEDGFGFLHMIPN
;
A
#
# COMPACT_ATOMS: atom_id res chain seq x y z
N LEU A 1 13.32 -2.67 -9.87
CA LEU A 1 13.03 -2.17 -8.50
C LEU A 1 13.99 -1.03 -8.23
N ILE A 2 13.51 0.11 -7.71
CA ILE A 2 14.34 1.29 -7.39
C ILE A 2 15.53 0.90 -6.52
N LEU A 3 15.28 0.12 -5.46
CA LEU A 3 16.33 -0.38 -4.56
C LEU A 3 17.42 -1.20 -5.28
N SER A 4 17.03 -2.12 -6.18
CA SER A 4 17.99 -2.93 -6.96
C SER A 4 18.84 -2.04 -7.85
N HIS A 5 18.21 -1.10 -8.56
CA HIS A 5 18.92 -0.18 -9.44
C HIS A 5 19.94 0.65 -8.66
N ALA A 6 19.55 1.24 -7.52
CA ALA A 6 20.45 1.97 -6.65
C ALA A 6 21.66 1.13 -6.22
N ILE A 7 21.45 -0.13 -5.80
CA ILE A 7 22.53 -1.05 -5.41
C ILE A 7 23.47 -1.34 -6.59
N ASP A 8 22.91 -1.64 -7.76
CA ASP A 8 23.65 -2.03 -8.97
C ASP A 8 24.48 -0.87 -9.52
N THR A 9 23.94 0.35 -9.52
CA THR A 9 24.61 1.58 -9.97
C THR A 9 25.51 2.20 -8.89
N ARG A 10 25.31 1.80 -7.62
CA ARG A 10 25.88 2.44 -6.43
C ARG A 10 25.54 3.93 -6.33
N ASP A 11 24.39 4.34 -6.88
CA ASP A 11 23.91 5.71 -6.80
C ASP A 11 22.80 5.84 -5.74
N ALA A 12 23.15 6.45 -4.60
CA ALA A 12 22.19 6.75 -3.56
C ALA A 12 21.10 7.75 -3.98
N LYS A 13 21.33 8.53 -5.05
CA LYS A 13 20.33 9.48 -5.57
C LYS A 13 19.12 8.78 -6.15
N ASP A 14 19.27 7.56 -6.67
CA ASP A 14 18.16 6.76 -7.20
C ASP A 14 17.11 6.47 -6.10
N LEU A 15 17.52 6.47 -4.83
CA LEU A 15 16.60 6.28 -3.70
C LEU A 15 15.64 7.46 -3.49
N ALA A 16 15.90 8.62 -4.11
CA ALA A 16 14.96 9.75 -4.12
C ALA A 16 13.67 9.42 -4.88
N ASP A 17 13.69 8.44 -5.80
CA ASP A 17 12.49 8.00 -6.52
C ASP A 17 11.46 7.30 -5.60
N LEU A 18 11.86 6.92 -4.37
CA LEU A 18 10.94 6.43 -3.35
C LEU A 18 10.12 7.56 -2.70
N ASP A 19 10.58 8.82 -2.73
CA ASP A 19 9.89 9.94 -2.09
C ASP A 19 8.47 10.19 -2.65
N PRO A 20 8.24 10.24 -3.98
CA PRO A 20 6.88 10.37 -4.50
C PRO A 20 5.98 9.17 -4.14
N ILE A 21 6.54 7.97 -3.95
CA ILE A 21 5.79 6.77 -3.54
C ILE A 21 5.37 6.90 -2.06
N ILE A 22 6.31 7.28 -1.19
CA ILE A 22 6.07 7.56 0.23
C ILE A 22 4.99 8.64 0.39
N ASP A 23 5.06 9.72 -0.39
CA ASP A 23 4.06 10.79 -0.39
C ASP A 23 2.69 10.30 -0.85
N SER A 24 2.64 9.41 -1.85
CA SER A 24 1.40 8.78 -2.29
C SER A 24 0.77 7.94 -1.18
N TYR A 25 1.56 7.12 -0.49
CA TYR A 25 1.09 6.35 0.66
C TYR A 25 0.52 7.24 1.76
N LYS A 26 1.22 8.32 2.11
CA LYS A 26 0.75 9.30 3.09
C LYS A 26 -0.62 9.87 2.69
N LYS A 27 -0.79 10.28 1.43
CA LYS A 27 -2.05 10.82 0.91
C LYS A 27 -3.19 9.79 0.98
N ILE A 28 -2.91 8.53 0.64
CA ILE A 28 -3.89 7.43 0.72
C ILE A 28 -4.32 7.21 2.16
N ILE A 29 -3.36 7.10 3.10
CA ILE A 29 -3.64 6.91 4.53
C ILE A 29 -4.48 8.07 5.08
N ASP A 30 -4.05 9.32 4.83
CA ASP A 30 -4.73 10.52 5.31
C ASP A 30 -6.15 10.66 4.74
N SER A 31 -6.37 10.18 3.51
CA SER A 31 -7.69 10.18 2.88
C SER A 31 -8.57 9.06 3.42
N ALA A 32 -8.03 7.84 3.52
CA ALA A 32 -8.76 6.66 4.02
C ALA A 32 -9.22 6.83 5.47
N LEU A 33 -8.42 7.47 6.33
CA LEU A 33 -8.79 7.79 7.71
C LEU A 33 -10.02 8.69 7.84
N LYS A 34 -10.35 9.46 6.79
CA LYS A 34 -11.51 10.36 6.77
C LYS A 34 -12.78 9.71 6.22
N ILE A 35 -12.68 8.49 5.67
CA ILE A 35 -13.81 7.79 5.09
C ILE A 35 -14.59 7.11 6.22
N PRO A 36 -15.84 7.51 6.51
CA PRO A 36 -16.68 6.75 7.41
C PRO A 36 -17.02 5.41 6.78
N VAL A 37 -16.81 4.33 7.51
CA VAL A 37 -17.13 2.96 7.06
C VAL A 37 -18.15 2.33 8.00
N PRO A 38 -19.09 1.52 7.47
CA PRO A 38 -20.03 0.81 8.32
C PRO A 38 -19.28 -0.21 9.19
N ARG A 39 -19.81 -0.48 10.39
CA ARG A 39 -19.17 -1.36 11.39
C ARG A 39 -18.67 -2.71 10.83
N PRO A 40 -19.39 -3.41 9.92
CA PRO A 40 -18.90 -4.66 9.34
C PRO A 40 -17.59 -4.53 8.56
N LEU A 41 -17.31 -3.36 7.97
CA LEU A 41 -16.11 -3.10 7.18
C LEU A 41 -14.95 -2.51 8.00
N ALA A 42 -15.18 -2.14 9.26
CA ALA A 42 -14.20 -1.39 10.06
C ALA A 42 -12.83 -2.11 10.15
N SER A 43 -12.82 -3.41 10.41
CA SER A 43 -11.58 -4.19 10.51
C SER A 43 -10.86 -4.30 9.17
N LEU A 44 -11.60 -4.49 8.06
CA LEU A 44 -11.02 -4.58 6.73
C LEU A 44 -10.43 -3.24 6.28
N HIS A 45 -11.14 -2.14 6.55
CA HIS A 45 -10.66 -0.78 6.29
C HIS A 45 -9.40 -0.44 7.09
N LEU A 46 -9.37 -0.80 8.39
CA LEU A 46 -8.19 -0.60 9.22
C LEU A 46 -7.00 -1.44 8.72
N ASN A 47 -7.23 -2.68 8.30
CA ASN A 47 -6.17 -3.52 7.73
C ASN A 47 -5.63 -2.95 6.42
N PHE A 48 -6.49 -2.35 5.59
CA PHE A 48 -6.08 -1.66 4.37
C PHE A 48 -5.17 -0.47 4.69
N ILE A 49 -5.58 0.40 5.62
CA ILE A 49 -4.77 1.54 6.10
C ILE A 49 -3.42 1.07 6.68
N ASN A 50 -3.43 0.04 7.52
CA ASN A 50 -2.22 -0.51 8.13
C ASN A 50 -1.27 -1.14 7.10
N GLY A 51 -1.81 -1.73 6.04
CA GLY A 51 -1.04 -2.21 4.89
C GLY A 51 -0.27 -1.07 4.22
N PHE A 52 -0.95 0.03 3.91
CA PHE A 52 -0.30 1.22 3.36
C PHE A 52 0.72 1.84 4.30
N SER A 53 0.41 1.93 5.60
CA SER A 53 1.35 2.44 6.60
C SER A 53 2.62 1.59 6.69
N SER A 54 2.47 0.27 6.62
CA SER A 54 3.60 -0.66 6.62
C SER A 54 4.43 -0.54 5.33
N GLY A 55 3.79 -0.38 4.18
CA GLY A 55 4.46 -0.15 2.89
C GLY A 55 5.26 1.15 2.89
N MET A 56 4.66 2.24 3.37
CA MET A 56 5.34 3.53 3.54
C MET A 56 6.57 3.42 4.45
N TYR A 57 6.44 2.74 5.58
CA TYR A 57 7.57 2.55 6.50
C TYR A 57 8.68 1.71 5.87
N ALA A 58 8.31 0.65 5.14
CA ALA A 58 9.26 -0.19 4.42
C ALA A 58 10.06 0.65 3.40
N ASP A 59 9.41 1.48 2.60
CA ASP A 59 10.09 2.35 1.63
C ASP A 59 11.06 3.33 2.32
N ILE A 60 10.66 3.93 3.45
CA ILE A 60 11.52 4.78 4.26
C ILE A 60 12.78 4.03 4.75
N GLN A 61 12.62 2.76 5.18
CA GLN A 61 13.76 1.95 5.62
C GLN A 61 14.62 1.43 4.45
N MET A 62 14.05 1.21 3.26
CA MET A 62 14.82 0.84 2.07
C MET A 62 15.80 1.93 1.64
N LYS A 63 15.46 3.22 1.86
CA LYS A 63 16.37 4.34 1.60
C LYS A 63 17.68 4.28 2.40
N LYS A 64 17.75 3.46 3.45
CA LYS A 64 18.95 3.33 4.30
C LYS A 64 19.95 2.30 3.80
N VAL A 65 19.80 1.75 2.60
CA VAL A 65 20.60 0.59 2.14
C VAL A 65 22.11 0.82 2.14
N PHE A 66 22.55 2.07 1.92
CA PHE A 66 23.97 2.44 1.96
C PHE A 66 24.48 2.75 3.37
N ASP A 67 23.59 2.94 4.34
CA ASP A 67 23.92 3.18 5.76
C ASP A 67 23.83 1.89 6.59
N ASP A 68 22.77 1.11 6.38
CA ASP A 68 22.46 -0.16 7.06
C ASP A 68 21.72 -1.12 6.11
N ALA A 69 22.50 -1.98 5.44
CA ALA A 69 21.97 -2.96 4.51
C ALA A 69 21.06 -4.02 5.17
N ALA A 70 21.25 -4.31 6.47
CA ALA A 70 20.43 -5.29 7.17
C ALA A 70 19.00 -4.76 7.39
N VAL A 71 18.88 -3.48 7.78
CA VAL A 71 17.59 -2.79 7.90
C VAL A 71 16.85 -2.75 6.56
N SER A 72 17.56 -2.45 5.46
CA SER A 72 16.92 -2.39 4.15
C SER A 72 16.50 -3.77 3.60
N LEU A 73 17.24 -4.84 3.91
CA LEU A 73 16.80 -6.20 3.58
C LEU A 73 15.54 -6.60 4.34
N LEU A 74 15.48 -6.26 5.64
CA LEU A 74 14.27 -6.47 6.44
C LEU A 74 13.09 -5.64 5.89
N ALA A 75 13.35 -4.40 5.46
CA ALA A 75 12.36 -3.54 4.85
C ALA A 75 11.78 -4.13 3.55
N LEU A 76 12.61 -4.76 2.71
CA LEU A 76 12.14 -5.44 1.51
C LEU A 76 11.15 -6.57 1.83
N ARG A 77 11.40 -7.32 2.90
CA ARG A 77 10.44 -8.32 3.40
C ARG A 77 9.15 -7.65 3.88
N GLN A 78 9.24 -6.59 4.68
CA GLN A 78 8.08 -5.86 5.19
C GLN A 78 7.23 -5.27 4.06
N TYR A 79 7.84 -4.80 2.97
CA TYR A 79 7.13 -4.32 1.79
C TYR A 79 6.27 -5.41 1.14
N ASN A 80 6.79 -6.64 1.03
CA ASN A 80 6.03 -7.77 0.50
C ASN A 80 4.87 -8.15 1.42
N GLU A 81 5.10 -8.17 2.73
CA GLU A 81 4.05 -8.43 3.73
C GLU A 81 2.97 -7.33 3.71
N ALA A 82 3.37 -6.06 3.57
CA ALA A 82 2.48 -4.92 3.41
C ALA A 82 1.64 -5.01 2.13
N SER A 83 2.25 -5.35 1.01
CA SER A 83 1.57 -5.55 -0.28
C SER A 83 0.52 -6.65 -0.18
N LEU A 84 0.85 -7.76 0.47
CA LEU A 84 -0.11 -8.84 0.72
C LEU A 84 -1.25 -8.36 1.62
N ALA A 85 -0.96 -7.63 2.69
CA ALA A 85 -1.98 -7.09 3.58
C ALA A 85 -2.96 -6.15 2.86
N ILE A 86 -2.47 -5.28 1.98
CA ILE A 86 -3.29 -4.39 1.15
C ILE A 86 -4.22 -5.21 0.25
N VAL A 87 -3.66 -6.18 -0.49
CA VAL A 87 -4.43 -7.04 -1.41
C VAL A 87 -5.48 -7.85 -0.68
N THR A 88 -5.13 -8.46 0.46
CA THR A 88 -6.05 -9.26 1.26
C THR A 88 -7.18 -8.40 1.84
N ALA A 89 -6.87 -7.21 2.37
CA ALA A 89 -7.87 -6.30 2.89
C ALA A 89 -8.80 -5.79 1.78
N HIS A 90 -8.25 -5.41 0.63
CA HIS A 90 -9.02 -4.95 -0.53
C HIS A 90 -9.97 -6.03 -1.07
N ARG A 91 -9.48 -7.27 -1.22
CA ARG A 91 -10.32 -8.42 -1.59
C ARG A 91 -11.42 -8.71 -0.58
N GLY A 92 -11.13 -8.58 0.71
CA GLY A 92 -12.16 -8.68 1.75
C GLY A 92 -13.26 -7.64 1.59
N ILE A 93 -12.89 -6.40 1.21
CA ILE A 93 -13.85 -5.32 0.93
C ILE A 93 -14.67 -5.64 -0.34
N GLN A 94 -14.02 -6.08 -1.42
CA GLN A 94 -14.71 -6.49 -2.66
C GLN A 94 -15.74 -7.59 -2.40
N ASN A 95 -15.33 -8.64 -1.66
CA ASN A 95 -16.20 -9.76 -1.32
C ASN A 95 -17.40 -9.31 -0.49
N TYR A 96 -17.18 -8.43 0.51
CA TYR A 96 -18.28 -7.88 1.29
C TYR A 96 -19.30 -7.17 0.40
N TYR A 97 -18.86 -6.29 -0.51
CA TYR A 97 -19.78 -5.59 -1.40
C TYR A 97 -20.53 -6.56 -2.33
N ALA A 98 -19.84 -7.57 -2.87
CA ALA A 98 -20.46 -8.60 -3.71
C ALA A 98 -21.51 -9.43 -2.95
N GLU A 99 -21.20 -9.88 -1.72
CA GLU A 99 -22.12 -10.63 -0.86
C GLU A 99 -23.37 -9.83 -0.49
N GLN A 100 -23.22 -8.51 -0.32
CA GLN A 100 -24.33 -7.60 -0.07
C GLN A 100 -25.06 -7.16 -1.36
N SER A 101 -24.70 -7.71 -2.52
CA SER A 101 -25.23 -7.31 -3.84
C SER A 101 -25.08 -5.81 -4.12
N ILE A 102 -24.05 -5.18 -3.56
CA ILE A 102 -23.69 -3.78 -3.80
C ILE A 102 -22.77 -3.75 -5.02
N VAL A 103 -23.26 -3.16 -6.11
CA VAL A 103 -22.56 -3.06 -7.38
C VAL A 103 -22.42 -1.59 -7.75
N PHE A 104 -21.23 -1.23 -8.25
CA PHE A 104 -20.96 0.09 -8.81
C PHE A 104 -20.90 -0.01 -10.33
N THR A 105 -21.40 1.01 -11.01
CA THR A 105 -21.31 1.20 -12.46
C THR A 105 -20.04 1.96 -12.82
N ALA A 106 -19.58 1.86 -14.08
CA ALA A 106 -18.31 2.45 -14.52
C ALA A 106 -18.19 3.99 -14.34
N GLY A 107 -19.31 4.69 -14.10
CA GLY A 107 -19.31 6.13 -13.81
C GLY A 107 -19.23 6.48 -12.33
N GLU A 108 -19.25 5.50 -11.42
CA GLU A 108 -19.20 5.71 -9.98
C GLU A 108 -17.79 5.48 -9.43
N ASP A 109 -17.35 6.33 -8.50
CA ASP A 109 -16.01 6.24 -7.89
C ASP A 109 -15.73 4.86 -7.27
N GLY A 110 -16.77 4.21 -6.73
CA GLY A 110 -16.69 2.87 -6.17
C GLY A 110 -16.31 1.79 -7.18
N PHE A 111 -16.61 1.98 -8.47
CA PHE A 111 -16.19 1.04 -9.52
C PHE A 111 -14.67 1.02 -9.67
N GLY A 112 -14.05 2.19 -9.72
CA GLY A 112 -12.59 2.31 -9.78
C GLY A 112 -11.92 1.66 -8.57
N PHE A 113 -12.46 1.92 -7.37
CA PHE A 113 -11.95 1.30 -6.15
C PHE A 113 -12.06 -0.22 -6.19
N LEU A 114 -13.20 -0.79 -6.59
CA LEU A 114 -13.38 -2.24 -6.62
C LEU A 114 -12.65 -2.96 -7.76
N HIS A 115 -12.08 -2.25 -8.73
CA HIS A 115 -11.36 -2.88 -9.85
C HIS A 115 -9.87 -2.52 -9.90
N MET A 116 -9.34 -1.81 -8.89
CA MET A 116 -7.94 -1.39 -8.87
C MET A 116 -6.94 -2.54 -8.71
N ILE A 117 -7.35 -3.63 -8.04
CA ILE A 117 -6.56 -4.86 -7.91
C ILE A 117 -7.35 -5.96 -8.63
N PRO A 118 -6.79 -6.55 -9.70
CA PRO A 118 -7.44 -7.64 -10.41
C PRO A 118 -7.53 -8.89 -9.55
N ASN A 119 -8.53 -9.72 -9.83
CA ASN A 119 -8.76 -11.00 -9.15
C ASN A 119 -7.61 -11.98 -9.37
#